data_AF-A0A1V2PW06-F1
#
_entry.id   AF-A0A1V2PW06-F1
#
_cell.length_a   1.000
_cell.length_b   1.000
_cell.length_c   1.000
_cell.angle_alpha   90.00
_cell.angle_beta   90.00
_cell.angle_gamma   90.00
#
_symmetry.space_group_name_H-M   'P 1'
#
loop_
_entity.id
_entity.type
_entity.pdbx_description
1 polymer ?
#
loop_
_entity_poly.entity_id
_entity_poly.type
_entity_poly.pdbx_seq_one_letter_code
_entity_poly.pdbx_strand_id
1 'polypeptide(L)'
;MPVNPSSPRRGRPPKTSDQHERLRRRVLRATAATYAEFGFRAATVARIAARAGVSKPTFYTCFPSVEAALEAVVADAGARLVEHLRPIAAHATDFRAGLAAGITAYLDWADQVGDGLRVFHAEQYDPASPAGRLRAQATEGLRDLLRQAVTGSGRPAPSPQALDLLIGGLQVGCYQYQHNPGRDRDASHAAMLRLATALLDTRSG
;
A
#
# COMPACT_ATOMS: atom_id res chain seq x y z
N MET A 1 6.33 -4.97 69.40
CA MET A 1 6.99 -4.66 68.12
C MET A 1 5.95 -4.05 67.19
N PRO A 2 6.17 -2.86 66.59
CA PRO A 2 5.20 -2.32 65.66
C PRO A 2 5.38 -2.96 64.28
N VAL A 3 4.26 -3.36 63.68
CA VAL A 3 4.16 -3.92 62.34
C VAL A 3 4.30 -2.78 61.33
N ASN A 4 5.25 -2.90 60.40
CA ASN A 4 5.49 -1.91 59.34
C ASN A 4 4.51 -2.15 58.17
N PRO A 5 3.68 -1.18 57.75
CA PRO A 5 2.76 -1.38 56.64
C PRO A 5 3.49 -1.32 55.30
N SER A 6 3.45 -2.44 54.56
CA SER A 6 3.98 -2.59 53.22
C SER A 6 3.39 -1.54 52.26
N SER A 7 4.23 -0.67 51.71
CA SER A 7 3.83 0.29 50.67
C SER A 7 3.36 -0.43 49.40
N PRO A 8 2.28 0.05 48.74
CA PRO A 8 1.78 -0.53 47.50
C PRO A 8 2.80 -0.34 46.37
N ARG A 9 3.13 -1.42 45.66
CA ARG A 9 4.01 -1.40 44.49
C ARG A 9 3.40 -0.46 43.43
N ARG A 10 4.00 0.71 43.23
CA ARG A 10 3.67 1.62 42.12
C ARG A 10 3.76 0.84 40.80
N GLY A 11 2.61 0.60 40.17
CA GLY A 11 2.54 0.01 38.84
C GLY A 11 3.32 0.86 37.83
N ARG A 12 3.93 0.21 36.84
CA ARG A 12 4.64 0.87 35.75
C ARG A 12 3.73 1.93 35.12
N PRO A 13 4.19 3.17 34.89
CA PRO A 13 3.38 4.20 34.26
C PRO A 13 2.76 3.68 32.94
N PRO A 14 1.49 4.01 32.66
CA PRO A 14 0.89 3.69 31.37
C PRO A 14 1.79 4.19 30.24
N LYS A 15 1.97 3.40 29.18
CA LYS A 15 2.71 3.85 28.00
C LYS A 15 2.03 5.12 27.49
N THR A 16 2.81 6.18 27.25
CA THR A 16 2.27 7.41 26.65
C THR A 16 1.73 7.09 25.25
N SER A 17 0.79 7.91 24.75
CA SER A 17 0.26 7.80 23.38
C SER A 17 1.38 7.62 22.34
N ASP A 18 2.46 8.41 22.47
CA ASP A 18 3.61 8.35 21.56
C ASP A 18 4.37 7.02 21.63
N GLN A 19 4.48 6.42 22.82
CA GLN A 19 5.10 5.11 22.99
C GLN A 19 4.25 4.00 22.36
N HIS A 20 2.93 4.09 22.49
CA HIS A 20 2.01 3.16 21.84
C HIS A 20 2.08 3.28 20.32
N GLU A 21 2.12 4.50 19.79
CA GLU A 21 2.20 4.75 18.36
C GLU A 21 3.53 4.28 17.75
N ARG A 22 4.67 4.52 18.42
CA ARG A 22 5.97 3.96 18.00
C ARG A 22 5.96 2.43 17.97
N LEU A 23 5.33 1.81 18.97
CA LEU A 23 5.17 0.36 19.03
C LEU A 23 4.30 -0.15 17.87
N ARG A 24 3.16 0.50 17.62
CA ARG A 24 2.24 0.19 16.52
C ARG A 24 2.97 0.24 15.18
N ARG A 25 3.74 1.30 14.90
CA ARG A 25 4.57 1.42 13.68
C ARG A 25 5.62 0.33 13.56
N ARG A 26 6.26 -0.06 14.67
CA ARG A 26 7.24 -1.16 14.65
C ARG A 26 6.58 -2.49 14.28
N VAL A 27 5.40 -2.77 14.82
CA VAL A 27 4.62 -3.96 14.47
C VAL A 27 4.20 -3.91 12.99
N LEU A 28 3.74 -2.77 12.47
CA LEU A 28 3.39 -2.62 11.05
C LEU A 28 4.57 -2.94 10.11
N ARG A 29 5.76 -2.40 10.41
CA ARG A 29 6.97 -2.69 9.61
C ARG A 29 7.31 -4.18 9.62
N ALA A 30 7.20 -4.83 10.78
CA ALA A 30 7.43 -6.27 10.90
C ALA A 30 6.36 -7.08 10.14
N THR A 31 5.10 -6.65 10.16
CA THR A 31 4.02 -7.26 9.38
C THR A 31 4.31 -7.17 7.89
N ALA A 32 4.64 -5.98 7.38
CA ALA A 32 4.96 -5.77 5.97
C ALA A 32 6.12 -6.65 5.49
N ALA A 33 7.22 -6.70 6.24
CA ALA A 33 8.37 -7.55 5.92
C ALA A 33 8.03 -9.06 5.98
N THR A 34 7.23 -9.48 6.96
CA THR A 34 6.78 -10.89 7.06
C THR A 34 5.88 -11.28 5.90
N TYR A 35 5.01 -10.37 5.48
CA TYR A 35 4.14 -10.59 4.34
C TYR A 35 4.93 -10.69 3.03
N ALA A 36 5.84 -9.74 2.79
CA ALA A 36 6.69 -9.73 1.58
C ALA A 36 7.56 -10.99 1.44
N GLU A 37 7.99 -11.58 2.55
CA GLU A 37 8.81 -12.79 2.56
C GLU A 37 7.98 -14.07 2.42
N PHE A 38 6.87 -14.18 3.15
CA PHE A 38 6.18 -15.48 3.32
C PHE A 38 4.78 -15.56 2.71
N GLY A 39 4.18 -14.44 2.29
CA GLY A 39 2.78 -14.39 1.88
C GLY A 39 1.78 -14.43 3.04
N PHE A 40 0.49 -14.37 2.71
CA PHE A 40 -0.61 -14.29 3.68
C PHE A 40 -0.64 -15.50 4.60
N ARG A 41 -0.67 -16.71 4.03
CA ARG A 41 -0.90 -17.95 4.78
C ARG A 41 0.18 -18.23 5.82
N ALA A 42 1.40 -17.76 5.57
CA ALA A 42 2.54 -17.98 6.44
C ALA A 42 2.86 -16.77 7.33
N ALA A 43 2.15 -15.64 7.21
CA ALA A 43 2.26 -14.50 8.13
C ALA A 43 1.51 -14.80 9.45
N THR A 44 2.22 -15.31 10.46
CA THR A 44 1.61 -15.61 11.77
C THR A 44 1.95 -14.55 12.81
N VAL A 45 1.08 -14.38 13.82
CA VAL A 45 1.35 -13.50 14.98
C VAL A 45 2.70 -13.83 15.62
N ALA A 46 3.07 -15.12 15.69
CA ALA A 46 4.35 -15.54 16.25
C ALA A 46 5.54 -14.99 15.45
N ARG A 47 5.53 -15.10 14.12
CA ARG A 47 6.59 -14.59 13.25
C ARG A 47 6.67 -13.07 13.29
N ILE A 48 5.52 -12.39 13.22
CA ILE A 48 5.46 -10.93 13.27
C ILE A 48 5.96 -10.42 14.62
N ALA A 49 5.51 -11.01 15.72
CA ALA A 49 5.93 -10.61 17.06
C ALA A 49 7.44 -10.81 17.26
N ALA A 50 7.97 -11.96 16.82
CA ALA A 50 9.41 -12.22 16.85
C ALA A 50 10.19 -11.18 16.04
N ARG A 51 9.76 -10.90 14.80
CA ARG A 51 10.39 -9.89 13.94
C ARG A 51 10.30 -8.47 14.50
N ALA A 52 9.20 -8.11 15.15
CA ALA A 52 9.01 -6.82 15.79
C ALA A 52 9.74 -6.69 17.15
N GLY A 53 10.33 -7.76 17.67
CA GLY A 53 10.92 -7.80 19.01
C GLY A 53 9.89 -7.53 20.11
N VAL A 54 8.69 -8.13 20.01
CA VAL A 54 7.59 -7.99 20.96
C VAL A 54 7.00 -9.35 21.34
N SER A 55 6.26 -9.40 22.44
CA SER A 55 5.49 -10.60 22.82
C SER A 55 4.16 -10.67 22.04
N LYS A 56 3.56 -11.87 21.91
CA LYS A 56 2.22 -12.03 21.32
C LYS A 56 1.16 -11.16 22.02
N PRO A 57 1.09 -11.10 23.37
CA PRO A 57 0.18 -10.17 24.03
C PRO A 57 0.41 -8.70 23.63
N THR A 58 1.68 -8.29 23.47
CA THR A 58 2.02 -6.93 23.02
C THR A 58 1.54 -6.68 21.58
N PHE A 59 1.65 -7.66 20.69
CA PHE A 59 1.07 -7.57 19.34
C PHE A 59 -0.44 -7.30 19.43
N TYR A 60 -1.16 -8.07 20.26
CA TYR A 60 -2.61 -7.91 20.42
C TYR A 60 -3.03 -6.58 21.04
N THR A 61 -2.13 -5.89 21.78
CA THR A 61 -2.41 -4.50 22.19
C THR A 61 -2.42 -3.51 21.03
N CYS A 62 -1.75 -3.83 19.92
CA CYS A 62 -1.70 -2.99 18.73
C CYS A 62 -2.74 -3.42 17.69
N PHE A 63 -2.89 -4.71 17.42
CA PHE A 63 -3.77 -5.24 16.38
C PHE A 63 -4.54 -6.47 16.85
N PRO A 64 -5.85 -6.55 16.60
CA PRO A 64 -6.66 -7.70 17.04
C PRO A 64 -6.34 -8.98 16.25
N SER A 65 -5.78 -8.86 15.05
CA SER A 65 -5.44 -10.00 14.18
C SER A 65 -4.29 -9.64 13.24
N VAL A 66 -3.71 -10.66 12.58
CA VAL A 66 -2.75 -10.44 11.47
C VAL A 66 -3.42 -9.70 10.32
N GLU A 67 -4.66 -10.06 10.00
CA GLU A 67 -5.44 -9.43 8.95
C GLU A 67 -5.62 -7.93 9.19
N ALA A 68 -5.97 -7.51 10.41
CA ALA A 68 -6.07 -6.10 10.77
C ALA A 68 -4.71 -5.37 10.69
N ALA A 69 -3.61 -6.06 10.99
CA ALA A 69 -2.27 -5.51 10.81
C ALA A 69 -1.91 -5.36 9.33
N LEU A 70 -2.30 -6.31 8.47
CA LEU A 70 -2.10 -6.24 7.02
C LEU A 70 -2.98 -5.16 6.37
N GLU A 71 -4.24 -5.04 6.78
CA GLU A 71 -5.14 -3.95 6.37
C GLU A 71 -4.49 -2.58 6.62
N ALA A 72 -3.92 -2.39 7.80
CA ALA A 72 -3.22 -1.16 8.13
C ALA A 72 -1.92 -0.97 7.32
N VAL A 73 -1.16 -2.02 7.03
CA VAL A 73 0.02 -1.94 6.13
C VAL A 73 -0.38 -1.49 4.73
N VAL A 74 -1.45 -2.07 4.19
CA VAL A 74 -1.91 -1.80 2.82
C VAL A 74 -2.54 -0.42 2.70
N ALA A 75 -3.33 -0.01 3.70
CA ALA A 75 -3.88 1.34 3.78
C ALA A 75 -2.77 2.40 3.85
N ASP A 76 -1.73 2.18 4.67
CA ASP A 76 -0.57 3.09 4.76
C ASP A 76 0.17 3.18 3.42
N ALA A 77 0.41 2.05 2.75
CA ALA A 77 1.05 2.01 1.44
C ALA A 77 0.24 2.77 0.37
N GLY A 78 -1.08 2.56 0.33
CA GLY A 78 -1.98 3.28 -0.57
C GLY A 78 -2.01 4.79 -0.29
N ALA A 79 -2.10 5.20 0.98
CA ALA A 79 -2.08 6.60 1.37
C ALA A 79 -0.77 7.30 0.97
N ARG A 80 0.38 6.65 1.19
CA ARG A 80 1.69 7.17 0.78
C ARG A 80 1.83 7.30 -0.73
N LEU A 81 1.27 6.35 -1.50
CA LEU A 81 1.24 6.47 -2.96
C LEU A 81 0.41 7.68 -3.41
N VAL A 82 -0.77 7.87 -2.81
CA VAL A 82 -1.61 9.04 -3.10
C VAL A 82 -0.89 10.34 -2.74
N GLU A 83 -0.24 10.41 -1.59
CA GLU A 83 0.56 11.56 -1.18
C GLU A 83 1.69 11.86 -2.17
N HIS A 84 2.36 10.82 -2.67
CA HIS A 84 3.42 10.94 -3.67
C HIS A 84 2.92 11.46 -5.03
N LEU A 85 1.75 11.00 -5.48
CA LEU A 85 1.19 11.36 -6.78
C LEU A 85 0.40 12.68 -6.79
N ARG A 86 -0.16 13.09 -5.65
CA ARG A 86 -0.97 14.31 -5.53
C ARG A 86 -0.29 15.58 -6.06
N PRO A 87 0.97 15.91 -5.72
CA PRO A 87 1.61 17.11 -6.27
C PRO A 87 1.76 17.04 -7.79
N ILE A 88 2.00 15.86 -8.38
CA ILE A 88 2.14 15.70 -9.82
C ILE A 88 0.81 15.97 -10.52
N ALA A 89 -0.27 15.40 -9.98
CA ALA A 89 -1.62 15.63 -10.48
C ALA A 89 -2.03 17.11 -10.42
N ALA A 90 -1.65 17.82 -9.35
CA ALA A 90 -2.02 19.23 -9.14
C ALA A 90 -1.29 20.21 -10.07
N HIS A 91 -0.08 19.89 -10.54
CA HIS A 91 0.73 20.78 -11.37
C HIS A 91 0.74 20.40 -12.85
N ALA A 92 -0.01 19.38 -13.25
CA ALA A 92 -0.09 18.95 -14.64
C ALA A 92 -0.81 19.99 -15.51
N THR A 93 -0.07 20.69 -16.36
CA THR A 93 -0.61 21.68 -17.31
C THR A 93 -1.01 21.06 -18.65
N ASP A 94 -0.39 19.95 -19.01
CA ASP A 94 -0.75 19.13 -20.16
C ASP A 94 -1.15 17.74 -19.68
N PHE A 95 -2.24 17.20 -20.22
CA PHE A 95 -2.80 15.93 -19.77
C PHE A 95 -1.87 14.76 -20.04
N ARG A 96 -1.29 14.70 -21.24
CA ARG A 96 -0.43 13.58 -21.63
C ARG A 96 0.90 13.63 -20.87
N ALA A 97 1.48 14.81 -20.69
CA ALA A 97 2.65 15.01 -19.85
C ALA A 97 2.36 14.66 -18.38
N GLY A 98 1.19 15.04 -17.86
CA GLY A 98 0.73 14.67 -16.52
C GLY A 98 0.60 13.16 -16.34
N LEU A 99 0.02 12.45 -17.31
CA LEU A 99 -0.04 10.98 -17.29
C LEU A 99 1.36 10.37 -17.31
N ALA A 100 2.25 10.84 -18.19
CA ALA A 100 3.61 10.34 -18.28
C ALA A 100 4.37 10.54 -16.96
N ALA A 101 4.27 11.73 -16.36
CA ALA A 101 4.89 12.03 -15.07
C ALA A 101 4.30 11.19 -13.92
N GLY A 102 2.97 11.01 -13.90
CA GLY A 102 2.30 10.17 -12.90
C GLY A 102 2.69 8.70 -13.01
N ILE A 103 2.83 8.17 -14.22
CA ILE A 103 3.33 6.81 -14.44
C ILE A 103 4.77 6.69 -13.97
N THR A 104 5.65 7.64 -14.31
CA THR A 104 7.04 7.63 -13.82
C THR A 104 7.10 7.57 -12.30
N ALA A 105 6.35 8.44 -11.62
CA ALA A 105 6.31 8.46 -10.16
C ALA A 105 5.71 7.19 -9.55
N TYR A 106 4.72 6.59 -10.21
CA TYR A 106 4.19 5.28 -9.81
C TYR A 106 5.26 4.19 -9.93
N LEU A 107 6.05 4.17 -11.02
CA LEU A 107 7.15 3.22 -11.19
C LEU A 107 8.25 3.44 -10.14
N ASP A 108 8.62 4.69 -9.87
CA ASP A 108 9.62 5.03 -8.84
C ASP A 108 9.17 4.55 -7.44
N TRP A 109 7.88 4.73 -7.13
CA TRP A 109 7.30 4.18 -5.90
C TRP A 109 7.32 2.64 -5.89
N ALA A 110 6.98 1.99 -7.01
CA ALA A 110 6.97 0.54 -7.11
C ALA A 110 8.37 -0.06 -6.93
N ASP A 111 9.40 0.60 -7.45
CA ASP A 111 10.80 0.22 -7.28
C ASP A 111 11.25 0.33 -5.82
N GLN A 112 10.74 1.32 -5.07
CA GLN A 112 11.00 1.46 -3.64
C GLN A 112 10.27 0.41 -2.78
N VAL A 113 9.09 -0.03 -3.21
CA VAL A 113 8.30 -1.06 -2.51
C VAL A 113 8.89 -2.46 -2.72
N GLY A 114 9.44 -2.74 -3.91
CA GLY A 114 10.11 -3.99 -4.23
C GLY A 114 9.24 -5.23 -4.02
N ASP A 115 9.78 -6.23 -3.32
CA ASP A 115 9.16 -7.56 -3.10
C ASP A 115 7.75 -7.53 -2.50
N GLY A 116 7.33 -6.42 -1.88
CA GLY A 116 5.96 -6.26 -1.37
C GLY A 116 4.91 -6.42 -2.47
N LEU A 117 5.17 -5.88 -3.68
CA LEU A 117 4.26 -5.96 -4.82
C LEU A 117 4.16 -7.39 -5.39
N ARG A 118 5.26 -8.15 -5.34
CA ARG A 118 5.34 -9.54 -5.81
C ARG A 118 4.31 -10.44 -5.13
N VAL A 119 4.24 -10.36 -3.81
CA VAL A 119 3.33 -11.19 -3.00
C VAL A 119 1.87 -10.84 -3.26
N PHE A 120 1.54 -9.55 -3.32
CA PHE A 120 0.19 -9.12 -3.68
C PHE A 120 -0.25 -9.68 -5.03
N HIS A 121 0.63 -9.59 -6.04
CA HIS A 121 0.34 -10.07 -7.38
C HIS A 121 0.17 -11.60 -7.42
N ALA A 122 1.01 -12.35 -6.70
CA ALA A 122 0.94 -13.81 -6.67
C ALA A 122 -0.35 -14.34 -6.03
N GLU A 123 -0.89 -13.65 -5.02
CA GLU A 123 -2.06 -14.10 -4.25
C GLU A 123 -3.39 -13.51 -4.72
N GLN A 124 -3.39 -12.55 -5.65
CA GLN A 124 -4.60 -11.76 -5.96
C GLN A 124 -5.79 -12.56 -6.49
N TYR A 125 -5.56 -13.75 -7.04
CA TYR A 125 -6.59 -14.65 -7.56
C TYR A 125 -6.90 -15.84 -6.64
N ASP A 126 -6.25 -15.94 -5.47
CA ASP A 126 -6.61 -16.93 -4.45
C ASP A 126 -7.82 -16.40 -3.64
N PRO A 127 -9.02 -16.99 -3.75
CA PRO A 127 -10.19 -16.53 -3.00
C PRO A 127 -10.03 -16.65 -1.48
N ALA A 128 -9.10 -17.49 -1.01
CA ALA A 128 -8.78 -17.64 0.40
C ALA A 128 -7.76 -16.61 0.90
N SER A 129 -7.12 -15.84 0.01
CA SER A 129 -6.25 -14.72 0.39
C SER A 129 -7.05 -13.42 0.47
N PRO A 130 -6.87 -12.59 1.51
CA PRO A 130 -7.47 -11.27 1.56
C PRO A 130 -6.80 -10.30 0.58
N ALA A 131 -5.70 -10.68 -0.09
CA ALA A 131 -4.93 -9.82 -0.99
C ALA A 131 -5.80 -9.06 -2.00
N GLY A 132 -6.80 -9.71 -2.62
CA GLY A 132 -7.72 -9.06 -3.55
C GLY A 132 -8.54 -7.92 -2.91
N ARG A 133 -9.13 -8.17 -1.74
CA ARG A 133 -9.90 -7.18 -0.97
C ARG A 133 -9.01 -6.04 -0.47
N LEU A 134 -7.86 -6.39 0.11
CA LEU A 134 -6.88 -5.42 0.60
C LEU A 134 -6.38 -4.50 -0.52
N ARG A 135 -6.08 -5.07 -1.69
CA ARG A 135 -5.70 -4.29 -2.88
C ARG A 135 -6.81 -3.33 -3.26
N ALA A 136 -8.06 -3.79 -3.33
CA ALA A 136 -9.18 -2.94 -3.68
C ALA A 136 -9.33 -1.74 -2.73
N GLN A 137 -9.09 -1.95 -1.42
CA GLN A 137 -9.06 -0.89 -0.42
C GLN A 137 -7.85 0.05 -0.61
N ALA A 138 -6.65 -0.51 -0.86
CA ALA A 138 -5.42 0.27 -1.08
C ALA A 138 -5.54 1.26 -2.24
N THR A 139 -6.23 0.83 -3.31
CA THR A 139 -6.33 1.59 -4.55
C THR A 139 -7.46 2.61 -4.54
N GLU A 140 -8.30 2.66 -3.50
CA GLU A 140 -9.46 3.57 -3.48
C GLU A 140 -9.05 5.04 -3.59
N GLY A 141 -8.10 5.47 -2.74
CA GLY A 141 -7.58 6.84 -2.82
C GLY A 141 -6.88 7.15 -4.15
N LEU A 142 -6.28 6.14 -4.81
CA LEU A 142 -5.69 6.31 -6.13
C LEU A 142 -6.76 6.50 -7.21
N ARG A 143 -7.86 5.74 -7.16
CA ARG A 143 -9.01 5.92 -8.07
C ARG A 143 -9.57 7.33 -7.95
N ASP A 144 -9.74 7.81 -6.72
CA ASP A 144 -10.27 9.15 -6.48
C ASP A 144 -9.33 10.24 -6.98
N LEU A 145 -8.02 10.11 -6.72
CA LEU A 145 -7.01 11.03 -7.24
C LEU A 145 -7.02 11.06 -8.78
N LEU A 146 -7.02 9.90 -9.44
CA LEU A 146 -7.06 9.81 -10.90
C LEU A 146 -8.34 10.42 -11.47
N ARG A 147 -9.50 10.13 -10.88
CA ARG A 147 -10.78 10.71 -11.29
C ARG A 147 -10.73 12.23 -11.21
N GLN A 148 -10.28 12.78 -10.09
CA GLN A 148 -10.17 14.23 -9.87
C GLN A 148 -9.20 14.87 -10.86
N ALA A 149 -8.02 14.27 -11.09
CA ALA A 149 -7.03 14.77 -12.03
C ALA A 149 -7.57 14.80 -13.46
N VAL A 150 -8.25 13.74 -13.90
CA VAL A 150 -8.85 13.67 -15.25
C VAL A 150 -9.95 14.72 -15.39
N THR A 151 -10.89 14.82 -14.44
CA THR A 151 -11.96 15.82 -14.51
C THR A 151 -11.45 17.26 -14.41
N GLY A 152 -10.42 17.49 -13.59
CA GLY A 152 -9.76 18.80 -13.46
C GLY A 152 -9.07 19.26 -14.74
N SER A 153 -8.72 18.33 -15.64
CA SER A 153 -8.18 18.63 -16.97
C SER A 153 -9.25 19.01 -18.02
N GLY A 154 -10.53 19.09 -17.62
CA GLY A 154 -11.66 19.38 -18.51
C GLY A 154 -12.17 18.16 -19.29
N ARG A 155 -11.72 16.94 -18.94
CA ARG A 155 -12.19 15.69 -19.56
C ARG A 155 -13.40 15.09 -18.80
N PRO A 156 -14.21 14.26 -19.47
CA PRO A 156 -15.24 13.49 -18.80
C PRO A 156 -14.67 12.61 -17.68
N ALA A 157 -15.47 12.36 -16.64
CA ALA A 157 -15.07 11.44 -15.59
C ALA A 157 -14.88 10.03 -16.17
N PRO A 158 -13.72 9.38 -15.92
CA PRO A 158 -13.49 8.03 -16.38
C PRO A 158 -14.42 7.04 -15.67
N SER A 159 -14.83 5.99 -16.38
CA SER A 159 -15.65 4.94 -15.78
C SER A 159 -14.87 4.18 -14.69
N PRO A 160 -15.56 3.61 -13.69
CA PRO A 160 -14.91 2.74 -12.71
C PRO A 160 -14.08 1.61 -13.36
N GLN A 161 -14.60 1.03 -14.44
CA GLN A 161 -13.93 -0.04 -15.18
C GLN A 161 -12.63 0.44 -15.84
N ALA A 162 -12.61 1.66 -16.41
CA ALA A 162 -11.41 2.24 -16.98
C ALA A 162 -10.33 2.47 -15.91
N LEU A 163 -10.71 2.97 -14.74
CA LEU A 163 -9.79 3.14 -13.61
C LEU A 163 -9.24 1.80 -13.10
N ASP A 164 -10.10 0.79 -12.93
CA ASP A 164 -9.67 -0.53 -12.46
C ASP A 164 -8.74 -1.23 -13.46
N LEU A 165 -9.02 -1.13 -14.77
CA LEU A 165 -8.15 -1.67 -15.83
C LEU A 165 -6.81 -0.95 -15.90
N LEU A 166 -6.81 0.38 -15.76
CA LEU A 166 -5.58 1.15 -15.72
C LEU A 166 -4.73 0.74 -14.52
N ILE A 167 -5.28 0.78 -13.31
CA ILE A 167 -4.56 0.44 -12.08
C ILE A 167 -4.05 -1.01 -12.14
N GLY A 168 -4.87 -1.95 -12.60
CA GLY A 168 -4.46 -3.34 -12.79
C GLY A 168 -3.32 -3.46 -13.82
N GLY A 169 -3.39 -2.75 -14.93
CA GLY A 169 -2.35 -2.73 -15.96
C GLY A 169 -1.02 -2.16 -15.45
N LEU A 170 -1.07 -1.09 -14.65
CA LEU A 170 0.12 -0.51 -14.01
C LEU A 170 0.78 -1.53 -13.04
N GLN A 171 -0.03 -2.21 -12.22
CA GLN A 171 0.45 -3.22 -11.28
C GLN A 171 1.08 -4.43 -11.99
N VAL A 172 0.42 -4.95 -13.02
CA VAL A 172 0.94 -6.06 -13.82
C VAL A 172 2.23 -5.66 -14.52
N GLY A 173 2.30 -4.48 -15.14
CA GLY A 173 3.51 -4.04 -15.80
C GLY A 173 4.68 -3.87 -14.83
N CYS A 174 4.44 -3.35 -13.61
CA CYS A 174 5.46 -3.30 -12.55
C CYS A 174 5.99 -4.68 -12.20
N TYR A 175 5.08 -5.60 -11.90
CA TYR A 175 5.44 -6.98 -11.61
C TYR A 175 6.29 -7.60 -12.74
N GLN A 176 5.90 -7.35 -14.00
CA GLN A 176 6.54 -7.92 -15.17
C GLN A 176 8.00 -7.48 -15.31
N TYR A 177 8.33 -6.17 -15.29
CA TYR A 177 9.73 -5.74 -15.44
C TYR A 177 10.59 -6.01 -14.20
N GLN A 178 10.01 -5.99 -13.00
CA GLN A 178 10.76 -6.26 -11.77
C GLN A 178 11.17 -7.73 -11.63
N HIS A 179 10.40 -8.66 -12.22
CA HIS A 179 10.59 -10.11 -11.99
C HIS A 179 10.89 -10.92 -13.24
N ASN A 180 10.89 -10.30 -14.43
CA ASN A 180 11.22 -10.99 -15.67
C ASN A 180 12.40 -10.28 -16.34
N PRO A 181 13.60 -10.87 -16.35
CA PRO A 181 14.82 -10.25 -16.90
C PRO A 181 14.73 -9.80 -18.36
N GLY A 182 13.77 -10.34 -19.13
CA GLY A 182 13.51 -9.93 -20.53
C GLY A 182 12.51 -8.78 -20.70
N ARG A 183 12.03 -8.19 -19.60
CA ARG A 183 11.07 -7.08 -19.61
C ARG A 183 11.74 -5.81 -19.11
N ASP A 184 11.80 -4.80 -19.97
CA ASP A 184 12.42 -3.53 -19.67
C ASP A 184 11.44 -2.52 -19.02
N ARG A 185 11.98 -1.64 -18.17
CA ARG A 185 11.22 -0.62 -17.43
C ARG A 185 10.71 0.49 -18.35
N ASP A 186 11.50 0.95 -19.30
CA ASP A 186 11.11 2.02 -20.21
C ASP A 186 10.07 1.53 -21.22
N ALA A 187 10.22 0.30 -21.70
CA ALA A 187 9.20 -0.37 -22.51
C ALA A 187 7.87 -0.54 -21.74
N SER A 188 7.95 -0.90 -20.45
CA SER A 188 6.79 -0.96 -19.55
C SER A 188 6.12 0.39 -19.39
N HIS A 189 6.90 1.45 -19.14
CA HIS A 189 6.40 2.84 -19.06
C HIS A 189 5.66 3.24 -20.34
N ALA A 190 6.28 3.03 -21.51
CA ALA A 190 5.69 3.38 -22.79
C ALA A 190 4.37 2.64 -23.05
N ALA A 191 4.28 1.35 -22.69
CA ALA A 191 3.06 0.56 -22.80
C ALA A 191 1.96 1.07 -21.85
N MET A 192 2.31 1.37 -20.60
CA MET A 192 1.40 1.95 -19.61
C MET A 192 0.87 3.31 -20.04
N LEU A 193 1.70 4.17 -20.64
CA LEU A 193 1.27 5.48 -21.14
C LEU A 193 0.26 5.35 -22.28
N ARG A 194 0.46 4.38 -23.19
CA ARG A 194 -0.52 4.09 -24.26
C ARG A 194 -1.84 3.60 -23.67
N LEU A 195 -1.79 2.69 -22.69
CA LEU A 195 -2.97 2.19 -21.99
C LEU A 195 -3.74 3.34 -21.30
N ALA A 196 -3.04 4.17 -20.52
CA ALA A 196 -3.63 5.31 -19.81
C ALA A 196 -4.26 6.31 -20.78
N THR A 197 -3.58 6.61 -21.90
CA THR A 197 -4.11 7.52 -22.92
C THR A 197 -5.39 6.94 -23.54
N ALA A 198 -5.39 5.65 -23.92
CA ALA A 198 -6.55 5.03 -24.54
C ALA A 198 -7.76 4.93 -23.59
N LEU A 199 -7.53 4.69 -22.30
CA LEU A 199 -8.60 4.55 -21.30
C LEU A 199 -9.15 5.90 -20.81
N LEU A 200 -8.35 6.96 -20.82
CA LEU A 200 -8.69 8.23 -20.17
C LEU A 200 -8.87 9.41 -21.14
N ASP A 201 -8.32 9.35 -22.35
CA ASP A 201 -8.51 10.40 -23.37
C ASP A 201 -9.77 10.13 -24.21
N THR A 202 -10.90 10.00 -23.54
CA THR A 202 -12.21 9.92 -24.19
C THR A 202 -12.66 11.35 -24.54
N ARG A 203 -12.05 11.96 -25.56
CA ARG A 203 -12.66 13.15 -26.16
C ARG A 203 -13.97 12.68 -26.78
N SER A 204 -15.08 13.21 -26.30
CA SER A 204 -16.37 13.07 -26.98
C SER A 204 -16.14 13.45 -28.44
N GLY A 205 -16.43 12.52 -29.35
CA GLY A 205 -16.51 12.82 -30.78
C GLY A 205 -17.55 13.88 -31.07
#